data_AF-A0A126P1U0-F1
#
_entry.id   AF-A0A126P1U0-F1
#
_cell.length_a   1.000
_cell.length_b   1.000
_cell.length_c   1.000
_cell.angle_alpha   90.00
_cell.angle_beta   90.00
_cell.angle_gamma   90.00
#
_symmetry.space_group_name_H-M   'P 1'
#
loop_
_entity.id
_entity.type
_entity.pdbx_description
1 polymer ?
#
loop_
_entity_poly.entity_id
_entity_poly.type
_entity_poly.pdbx_seq_one_letter_code
_entity_poly.pdbx_strand_id
1 'polypeptide(L)'
;MREIAFILLDRPVTWAEAAFGFVGVSLLLLLMVVVSSWRNARSRAIEAAMAGERTREMDDKVAEMNRLQSELAGRMQSMAEILSTRQGDLARLVADRMDGLSHKVGQGLEQNVRQTSESLGRLQERLAVIDSAQKNLTDLTSEVVTLKDVLSNKQARGAYGQGRMEAIIRDGLPAGFFAFQPQLSNGKRPDCMVTLPGDGRGLVIDAKFPLESFTLLREARGEEARKAAGARVRNDVGVHVKDIAERYFLPGETQDMALLFVPSESIHADLHEHFDDVIQKAHRARIMIVSPSLLALAIQLMQSLVRDARMREEAQVIQTEVGKLLDDVRRLGERVDRLDSHFRQAQEDVVQIRTSAGKVTGRAERIGALEFDEARAEPTLPFAKGAALKDAAE
;
A
#
# COMPACT_ATOMS: atom_id res chain seq x y z
N MET A 1 56.07 -114.75 -95.96
CA MET A 1 56.23 -114.84 -94.48
C MET A 1 56.42 -113.42 -93.97
N ARG A 2 55.80 -113.06 -92.83
CA ARG A 2 55.48 -111.69 -92.37
C ARG A 2 56.51 -110.60 -92.72
N GLU A 3 56.06 -109.54 -93.40
CA GLU A 3 56.84 -108.33 -93.70
C GLU A 3 56.98 -107.46 -92.44
N ILE A 4 58.22 -107.07 -92.17
CA ILE A 4 58.66 -106.24 -91.04
C ILE A 4 58.83 -104.81 -91.56
N ALA A 5 58.32 -103.81 -90.84
CA ALA A 5 58.36 -102.41 -91.28
C ALA A 5 59.69 -101.72 -90.91
N PHE A 6 60.13 -101.86 -89.65
CA PHE A 6 61.47 -101.46 -89.20
C PHE A 6 61.83 -102.15 -87.88
N ILE A 7 63.13 -102.24 -87.54
CA ILE A 7 63.62 -102.81 -86.28
C ILE A 7 63.93 -101.66 -85.32
N LEU A 8 63.31 -101.66 -84.15
CA LEU A 8 63.53 -100.67 -83.10
C LEU A 8 64.01 -101.40 -81.84
N LEU A 9 65.19 -101.01 -81.33
CA LEU A 9 65.77 -101.58 -80.10
C LEU A 9 65.73 -103.12 -80.11
N ASP A 10 66.28 -103.68 -81.18
CA ASP A 10 66.35 -105.13 -81.43
C ASP A 10 64.99 -105.87 -81.46
N ARG A 11 63.84 -105.17 -81.50
CA ARG A 11 62.54 -105.78 -81.79
C ARG A 11 62.01 -105.33 -83.16
N PRO A 12 61.64 -106.26 -84.07
CA PRO A 12 60.99 -105.90 -85.31
C PRO A 12 59.58 -105.40 -85.03
N VAL A 13 59.32 -104.14 -85.39
CA VAL A 13 58.03 -103.46 -85.18
C VAL A 13 57.23 -103.51 -86.47
N THR A 14 55.94 -103.79 -86.32
CA THR A 14 54.99 -103.90 -87.43
C THR A 14 54.22 -102.58 -87.63
N TRP A 15 53.69 -102.33 -88.83
CA TRP A 15 52.86 -101.15 -89.10
C TRP A 15 51.67 -100.99 -88.13
N ALA A 16 51.18 -102.08 -87.54
CA ALA A 16 50.12 -102.06 -86.54
C ALA A 16 50.53 -101.37 -85.22
N GLU A 17 51.74 -101.62 -84.73
CA GLU A 17 52.24 -101.05 -83.47
C GLU A 17 52.47 -99.53 -83.58
N ALA A 18 52.88 -99.04 -84.75
CA ALA A 18 53.02 -97.60 -85.03
C ALA A 18 51.66 -96.87 -85.00
N ALA A 19 50.59 -97.49 -85.50
CA ALA A 19 49.25 -96.90 -85.47
C ALA A 19 48.71 -96.76 -84.04
N PHE A 20 48.95 -97.74 -83.16
CA PHE A 20 48.57 -97.66 -81.74
C PHE A 20 49.30 -96.54 -81.00
N GLY A 21 50.57 -96.31 -81.31
CA GLY A 21 51.33 -95.19 -80.73
C GLY A 21 50.73 -93.82 -81.06
N PHE A 22 50.36 -93.59 -82.33
CA PHE A 22 49.80 -92.31 -82.78
C PHE A 22 48.42 -92.00 -82.17
N VAL A 23 47.59 -93.03 -82.01
CA VAL A 23 46.28 -92.92 -81.33
C VAL A 23 46.47 -92.59 -79.86
N GLY A 24 47.46 -93.19 -79.18
CA GLY A 24 47.77 -92.89 -77.79
C GLY A 24 48.17 -91.43 -77.55
N VAL A 25 49.01 -90.86 -78.42
CA VAL A 25 49.44 -89.45 -78.32
C VAL A 25 48.27 -88.48 -78.57
N SER A 26 47.42 -88.77 -79.55
CA SER A 26 46.26 -87.93 -79.87
C SER A 26 45.22 -87.90 -78.74
N LEU A 27 44.99 -89.05 -78.08
CA LEU A 27 44.12 -89.14 -76.90
C LEU A 27 44.65 -88.34 -75.71
N LEU A 28 45.97 -88.36 -75.50
CA LEU A 28 46.63 -87.59 -74.43
C LEU A 28 46.47 -86.08 -74.62
N LEU A 29 46.60 -85.60 -75.86
CA LEU A 29 46.39 -84.18 -76.19
C LEU A 29 44.93 -83.76 -75.99
N LEU A 30 43.97 -84.59 -76.39
CA LEU A 30 42.54 -84.36 -76.15
C LEU A 30 42.23 -84.29 -74.65
N LEU A 31 42.79 -85.20 -73.85
CA LEU A 31 42.63 -85.21 -72.40
C LEU A 31 43.17 -83.90 -71.78
N MET A 32 44.33 -83.43 -72.25
CA MET A 32 44.95 -82.20 -71.75
C MET A 32 44.08 -80.96 -72.02
N VAL A 33 43.44 -80.87 -73.20
CA VAL A 33 42.51 -79.78 -73.55
C VAL A 33 41.25 -79.84 -72.69
N VAL A 34 40.71 -81.03 -72.44
CA VAL A 34 39.53 -81.20 -71.56
C VAL A 34 39.86 -80.77 -70.13
N VAL A 35 41.01 -81.18 -69.59
CA VAL A 35 41.45 -80.78 -68.25
C VAL A 35 41.70 -79.27 -68.14
N SER A 36 42.28 -78.63 -69.16
CA SER A 36 42.50 -77.18 -69.15
C SER A 36 41.17 -76.41 -69.22
N SER A 37 40.21 -76.87 -70.03
CA SER A 37 38.89 -76.25 -70.15
C SER A 37 38.07 -76.38 -68.86
N TRP A 38 38.18 -77.52 -68.16
CA TRP A 38 37.58 -77.71 -66.83
C TRP A 38 38.21 -76.82 -65.76
N ARG A 39 39.53 -76.62 -65.77
CA ARG A 39 40.19 -75.68 -64.84
C ARG A 39 39.74 -74.24 -65.09
N ASN A 40 39.63 -73.82 -66.34
CA ASN A 40 39.16 -72.47 -66.71
C ASN A 40 37.65 -72.25 -66.49
N ALA A 41 36.82 -73.30 -66.54
CA ALA A 41 35.41 -73.20 -66.17
C ALA A 41 35.25 -73.01 -64.66
N ARG A 42 36.10 -73.68 -63.85
CA ARG A 42 36.03 -73.62 -62.40
C ARG A 42 36.50 -72.28 -61.82
N SER A 43 37.45 -71.59 -62.45
CA SER A 43 37.87 -70.24 -62.01
C SER A 43 36.76 -69.20 -62.23
N ARG A 44 36.05 -69.24 -63.37
CA ARG A 44 34.97 -68.31 -63.70
C ARG A 44 33.76 -68.41 -62.76
N ALA A 45 33.49 -69.59 -62.21
CA ALA A 45 32.40 -69.79 -61.26
C ALA A 45 32.64 -69.07 -59.91
N ILE A 46 33.89 -68.90 -59.49
CA ILE A 46 34.24 -68.25 -58.21
C ILE A 46 34.17 -66.72 -58.33
N GLU A 47 34.57 -66.17 -59.48
CA GLU A 47 34.47 -64.71 -59.74
C GLU A 47 33.02 -64.22 -59.81
N ALA A 48 32.12 -65.02 -60.38
CA ALA A 48 30.69 -64.69 -60.44
C ALA A 48 30.03 -64.64 -59.05
N ALA A 49 30.44 -65.51 -58.12
CA ALA A 49 29.96 -65.50 -56.74
C ALA A 49 30.41 -64.23 -55.98
N MET A 50 31.68 -63.85 -56.15
CA MET A 50 32.28 -62.65 -55.51
C MET A 50 31.76 -61.31 -56.07
N ALA A 51 31.18 -61.31 -57.27
CA ALA A 51 30.54 -60.12 -57.84
C ALA A 51 29.11 -59.92 -57.28
N GLY A 52 28.40 -61.01 -56.99
CA GLY A 52 27.05 -60.95 -56.42
C GLY A 52 27.01 -60.40 -54.99
N GLU A 53 28.01 -60.71 -54.16
CA GLU A 53 28.09 -60.21 -52.78
C GLU A 53 28.38 -58.71 -52.72
N ARG A 54 29.29 -58.20 -53.56
CA ARG A 54 29.62 -56.76 -53.60
C ARG A 54 28.45 -55.86 -53.99
N THR A 55 27.58 -56.32 -54.88
CA THR A 55 26.40 -55.56 -55.28
C THR A 55 25.37 -55.48 -54.15
N ARG A 56 25.17 -56.57 -53.40
CA ARG A 56 24.25 -56.60 -52.25
C ARG A 56 24.71 -55.69 -51.10
N GLU A 57 26.00 -55.70 -50.77
CA GLU A 57 26.54 -54.79 -49.75
C GLU A 57 26.37 -53.32 -50.14
N MET A 58 26.43 -53.01 -51.44
CA MET A 58 26.28 -51.65 -51.93
C MET A 58 24.81 -51.19 -51.89
N ASP A 59 23.88 -52.06 -52.25
CA ASP A 59 22.44 -51.81 -52.12
C ASP A 59 22.02 -51.60 -50.65
N ASP A 60 22.56 -52.39 -49.72
CA ASP A 60 22.29 -52.25 -48.29
C ASP A 60 22.80 -50.90 -47.75
N LYS A 61 24.01 -50.47 -48.16
CA LYS A 61 24.55 -49.15 -47.79
C LYS A 61 23.72 -47.99 -48.34
N VAL A 62 23.18 -48.12 -49.56
CA VAL A 62 22.31 -47.09 -50.15
C VAL A 62 20.96 -47.03 -49.42
N ALA A 63 20.40 -48.18 -49.03
CA ALA A 63 19.17 -48.23 -48.25
C ALA A 63 19.35 -47.62 -46.85
N GLU A 64 20.47 -47.87 -46.20
CA GLU A 64 20.82 -47.27 -44.90
C GLU A 64 21.00 -45.75 -45.02
N MET A 65 21.71 -45.28 -46.05
CA MET A 65 21.89 -43.85 -46.32
C MET A 65 20.55 -43.12 -46.52
N ASN A 66 19.61 -43.72 -47.26
CA ASN A 66 18.28 -43.14 -47.48
C ASN A 66 17.46 -43.07 -46.19
N ARG A 67 17.57 -44.07 -45.30
CA ARG A 67 16.93 -44.04 -43.98
C ARG A 67 17.48 -42.91 -43.11
N LEU A 68 18.81 -42.76 -43.06
CA LEU A 68 19.46 -41.69 -42.30
C LEU A 68 19.07 -40.30 -42.82
N GLN A 69 19.00 -40.12 -44.15
CA GLN A 69 18.52 -38.86 -44.74
C GLN A 69 17.07 -38.55 -44.35
N SER A 70 16.18 -39.56 -44.36
CA SER A 70 14.78 -39.38 -43.97
C SER A 70 14.64 -39.00 -42.48
N GLU A 71 15.43 -39.63 -41.59
CA GLU A 71 15.44 -39.31 -40.16
C GLU A 71 15.96 -37.88 -39.90
N LEU A 72 17.00 -37.45 -40.63
CA LEU A 72 17.52 -36.09 -40.57
C LEU A 72 16.51 -35.06 -41.06
N ALA A 73 15.81 -35.33 -42.17
CA ALA A 73 14.77 -34.46 -42.69
C ALA A 73 13.62 -34.30 -41.68
N GLY A 74 13.19 -35.40 -41.04
CA GLY A 74 12.16 -35.36 -39.99
C GLY A 74 12.59 -34.54 -38.77
N ARG A 75 13.84 -34.70 -38.31
CA ARG A 75 14.39 -33.89 -37.21
C ARG A 75 14.48 -32.41 -37.57
N MET A 76 14.91 -32.06 -38.78
CA MET A 76 14.94 -30.66 -39.22
C MET A 76 13.55 -30.04 -39.28
N GLN A 77 12.54 -30.77 -39.76
CA GLN A 77 11.15 -30.31 -39.76
C GLN A 77 10.66 -30.02 -38.33
N SER A 78 10.90 -30.93 -37.39
CA SER A 78 10.50 -30.74 -35.99
C SER A 78 11.24 -29.56 -35.33
N MET A 79 12.52 -29.35 -35.66
CA MET A 79 13.30 -28.23 -35.15
C MET A 79 12.75 -26.91 -35.68
N ALA A 80 12.38 -26.84 -36.96
CA ALA A 80 11.78 -25.66 -37.57
C ALA A 80 10.43 -25.31 -36.91
N GLU A 81 9.61 -26.32 -36.61
CA GLU A 81 8.31 -26.14 -35.94
C GLU A 81 8.47 -25.63 -34.49
N ILE A 82 9.43 -26.17 -33.73
CA ILE A 82 9.77 -25.70 -32.39
C ILE A 82 10.30 -24.27 -32.41
N LEU A 83 11.15 -23.92 -33.39
CA LEU A 83 11.69 -22.57 -33.51
C LEU A 83 10.59 -21.57 -33.87
N SER A 84 9.68 -21.93 -34.77
CA SER A 84 8.55 -21.08 -35.20
C SER A 84 7.57 -20.83 -34.05
N THR A 85 7.21 -21.87 -33.29
CA THR A 85 6.34 -21.74 -32.12
C THR A 85 6.98 -20.87 -31.04
N ARG A 86 8.25 -21.09 -30.71
CA ARG A 86 8.97 -20.25 -29.73
C ARG A 86 9.13 -18.80 -30.18
N GLN A 87 9.34 -18.56 -31.48
CA GLN A 87 9.41 -17.21 -32.03
C GLN A 87 8.07 -16.49 -31.93
N GLY A 88 6.96 -17.21 -32.19
CA GLY A 88 5.60 -16.70 -32.03
C GLY A 88 5.25 -16.36 -30.58
N ASP A 89 5.62 -17.23 -29.64
CA ASP A 89 5.38 -17.00 -28.20
C ASP A 89 6.20 -15.82 -27.66
N LEU A 90 7.44 -15.67 -28.10
CA LEU A 90 8.27 -14.52 -27.75
C LEU A 90 7.65 -13.21 -28.27
N ALA A 91 7.17 -13.21 -29.52
CA ALA A 91 6.53 -12.03 -30.11
C ALA A 91 5.27 -11.62 -29.34
N ARG A 92 4.45 -12.58 -28.91
CA ARG A 92 3.26 -12.32 -28.07
C ARG A 92 3.64 -11.79 -26.69
N LEU A 93 4.63 -12.40 -26.03
CA LEU A 93 5.09 -11.96 -24.72
C LEU A 93 5.62 -10.52 -24.74
N VAL A 94 6.36 -10.16 -25.81
CA VAL A 94 6.85 -8.80 -26.01
C VAL A 94 5.71 -7.82 -26.27
N ALA A 95 4.72 -8.19 -27.09
CA ALA A 95 3.53 -7.36 -27.33
C ALA A 95 2.74 -7.10 -26.04
N ASP A 96 2.42 -8.16 -25.27
CA ASP A 96 1.70 -8.06 -24.01
C ASP A 96 2.46 -7.18 -22.98
N ARG A 97 3.79 -7.30 -22.95
CA ARG A 97 4.62 -6.46 -22.07
C ARG A 97 4.65 -5.01 -22.50
N MET A 98 4.70 -4.72 -23.80
CA MET A 98 4.67 -3.35 -24.32
C MET A 98 3.32 -2.69 -24.08
N ASP A 99 2.21 -3.40 -24.28
CA ASP A 99 0.87 -2.89 -23.99
C ASP A 99 0.67 -2.62 -22.49
N GLY A 100 1.12 -3.54 -21.63
CA GLY A 100 1.10 -3.34 -20.18
C GLY A 100 1.97 -2.16 -19.73
N LEU A 101 3.11 -1.91 -20.39
CA LEU A 101 3.97 -0.76 -20.09
C LEU A 101 3.30 0.54 -20.53
N SER A 102 2.75 0.58 -21.75
CA SER A 102 2.04 1.74 -22.31
C SER A 102 0.88 2.15 -21.42
N HIS A 103 0.07 1.18 -20.96
CA HIS A 103 -1.07 1.44 -20.11
C HIS A 103 -0.69 1.96 -18.72
N LYS A 104 0.39 1.44 -18.13
CA LYS A 104 0.92 1.92 -16.83
C LYS A 104 1.53 3.31 -16.93
N VAL A 105 2.26 3.59 -18.02
CA VAL A 105 2.84 4.91 -18.27
C VAL A 105 1.73 5.94 -18.52
N GLY A 106 0.70 5.59 -19.29
CA GLY A 106 -0.46 6.46 -19.52
C GLY A 106 -1.21 6.81 -18.23
N GLN A 107 -1.51 5.82 -17.39
CA GLN A 107 -2.17 6.04 -16.10
C GLN A 107 -1.30 6.85 -15.12
N GLY A 108 0.00 6.53 -15.05
CA GLY A 108 0.94 7.26 -14.21
C GLY A 108 1.07 8.73 -14.62
N LEU A 109 1.10 9.01 -15.93
CA LEU A 109 1.17 10.36 -16.46
C LEU A 109 -0.13 11.14 -16.21
N GLU A 110 -1.30 10.54 -16.44
CA GLU A 110 -2.60 11.18 -16.19
C GLU A 110 -2.78 11.52 -14.71
N GLN A 111 -2.38 10.61 -13.81
CA GLN A 111 -2.41 10.85 -12.37
C GLN A 111 -1.43 11.96 -11.96
N ASN A 112 -0.23 11.99 -12.54
CA ASN A 112 0.76 13.02 -12.26
C ASN A 112 0.29 14.40 -12.77
N VAL A 113 -0.36 14.46 -13.94
CA VAL A 113 -0.97 15.68 -14.49
C VAL A 113 -2.09 16.18 -13.59
N ARG A 114 -2.98 15.31 -13.09
CA ARG A 114 -4.03 15.71 -12.12
C ARG A 114 -3.42 16.25 -10.82
N GLN A 115 -2.47 15.52 -10.24
CA GLN A 115 -1.83 15.92 -8.99
C GLN A 115 -1.05 17.24 -9.12
N THR A 116 -0.40 17.43 -10.28
CA THR A 116 0.29 18.68 -10.62
C THR A 116 -0.72 19.82 -10.82
N SER A 117 -1.83 19.58 -11.52
CA SER A 117 -2.90 20.57 -11.71
C SER A 117 -3.56 20.99 -10.39
N GLU A 118 -3.84 20.05 -9.49
CA GLU A 118 -4.35 20.36 -8.14
C GLU A 118 -3.33 21.12 -7.29
N SER A 119 -2.05 20.78 -7.41
CA SER A 119 -0.97 21.49 -6.70
C SER A 119 -0.78 22.90 -7.26
N LEU A 120 -0.85 23.08 -8.58
CA LEU A 120 -0.84 24.38 -9.24
C LEU A 120 -2.08 25.21 -8.86
N GLY A 121 -3.27 24.60 -8.78
CA GLY A 121 -4.49 25.27 -8.32
C GLY A 121 -4.36 25.78 -6.88
N ARG A 122 -3.82 24.95 -5.97
CA ARG A 122 -3.52 25.37 -4.59
C ARG A 122 -2.44 26.45 -4.52
N LEU A 123 -1.45 26.42 -5.41
CA LEU A 123 -0.46 27.50 -5.53
C LEU A 123 -1.09 28.79 -6.07
N GLN A 124 -2.01 28.69 -7.02
CA GLN A 124 -2.74 29.83 -7.57
C GLN A 124 -3.66 30.47 -6.52
N GLU A 125 -4.31 29.66 -5.68
CA GLU A 125 -5.10 30.13 -4.54
C GLU A 125 -4.21 30.81 -3.49
N ARG A 126 -3.06 30.22 -3.14
CA ARG A 126 -2.07 30.87 -2.26
C ARG A 126 -1.50 32.15 -2.85
N LEU A 127 -1.24 32.19 -4.16
CA LEU A 127 -0.79 33.38 -4.85
C LEU A 127 -1.88 34.45 -4.89
N ALA A 128 -3.16 34.09 -5.04
CA ALA A 128 -4.27 35.02 -4.93
C ALA A 128 -4.42 35.61 -3.52
N VAL A 129 -4.17 34.80 -2.47
CA VAL A 129 -4.08 35.31 -1.08
C VAL A 129 -2.88 36.24 -0.93
N ILE A 130 -1.73 35.94 -1.52
CA ILE A 130 -0.55 36.82 -1.51
C ILE A 130 -0.80 38.11 -2.29
N ASP A 131 -1.44 38.04 -3.46
CA ASP A 131 -1.83 39.22 -4.26
C ASP A 131 -2.83 40.08 -3.49
N SER A 132 -3.77 39.46 -2.75
CA SER A 132 -4.68 40.19 -1.85
C SER A 132 -3.93 40.84 -0.69
N ALA A 133 -2.92 40.18 -0.13
CA ALA A 133 -2.06 40.73 0.90
C ALA A 133 -1.17 41.86 0.34
N GLN A 134 -0.73 41.77 -0.91
CA GLN A 134 0.05 42.79 -1.59
C GLN A 134 -0.80 44.00 -2.00
N LYS A 135 -2.08 43.78 -2.34
CA LYS A 135 -3.07 44.83 -2.54
C LYS A 135 -3.36 45.56 -1.23
N ASN A 136 -3.54 44.82 -0.12
CA ASN A 136 -3.65 45.39 1.24
C ASN A 136 -2.38 46.18 1.65
N LEU A 137 -1.19 45.75 1.21
CA LEU A 137 0.08 46.47 1.42
C LEU A 137 0.19 47.75 0.57
N THR A 138 -0.39 47.75 -0.63
CA THR A 138 -0.43 48.94 -1.50
C THR A 138 -1.48 49.94 -0.98
N ASP A 139 -2.60 49.44 -0.45
CA ASP A 139 -3.61 50.22 0.27
C ASP A 139 -3.05 50.87 1.56
N LEU A 140 -2.05 50.25 2.20
CA LEU A 140 -1.33 50.82 3.35
C LEU A 140 -0.62 52.15 3.02
N THR A 141 -0.24 52.36 1.75
CA THR A 141 0.40 53.60 1.29
C THR A 141 -0.65 54.68 0.95
N SER A 142 -1.88 54.27 0.65
CA SER A 142 -3.06 55.14 0.47
C SER A 142 -3.69 55.53 1.83
N GLU A 143 -3.61 54.67 2.84
CA GLU A 143 -4.14 54.90 4.20
C GLU A 143 -3.55 56.12 4.91
N VAL A 144 -2.33 56.56 4.54
CA VAL A 144 -1.73 57.79 5.07
C VAL A 144 -2.50 59.04 4.62
N VAL A 145 -3.21 58.97 3.48
CA VAL A 145 -4.06 60.06 2.96
C VAL A 145 -5.48 59.96 3.53
N THR A 146 -6.02 58.74 3.71
CA THR A 146 -7.38 58.53 4.25
C THR A 146 -7.48 58.81 5.76
N LEU A 147 -6.39 58.64 6.52
CA LEU A 147 -6.37 59.00 7.95
C LEU A 147 -6.68 60.49 8.15
N LYS A 148 -6.18 61.39 7.30
CA LYS A 148 -6.35 62.84 7.49
C LYS A 148 -7.81 63.30 7.37
N ASP A 149 -8.59 62.64 6.51
CA ASP A 149 -9.99 63.00 6.23
C ASP A 149 -10.99 62.33 7.18
N VAL A 150 -10.72 61.08 7.63
CA VAL A 150 -11.51 60.38 8.67
C VAL A 150 -11.28 60.98 10.07
N LEU A 151 -10.14 61.65 10.28
CA LEU A 151 -9.78 62.34 11.52
C LEU A 151 -10.47 63.69 11.75
N SER A 152 -11.35 64.17 10.87
CA SER A 152 -12.02 65.48 11.05
C SER A 152 -13.20 65.45 12.04
N ASN A 153 -13.92 64.33 12.16
CA ASN A 153 -15.14 64.21 12.96
C ASN A 153 -14.97 63.27 14.19
N LYS A 154 -15.40 63.72 15.38
CA LYS A 154 -15.29 62.96 16.65
C LYS A 154 -15.93 61.57 16.57
N GLN A 155 -17.09 61.47 15.93
CA GLN A 155 -17.84 60.22 15.78
C GLN A 155 -17.12 59.25 14.85
N ALA A 156 -16.57 59.75 13.73
CA ALA A 156 -15.82 58.93 12.77
C ALA A 156 -14.53 58.36 13.39
N ARG A 157 -13.82 59.17 14.20
CA ARG A 157 -12.65 58.70 14.95
C ARG A 157 -12.98 57.60 15.97
N GLY A 158 -14.10 57.77 16.70
CA GLY A 158 -14.58 56.75 17.63
C GLY A 158 -14.91 55.44 16.91
N ALA A 159 -15.64 55.52 15.80
CA ALA A 159 -15.99 54.36 14.98
C ALA A 159 -14.75 53.66 14.39
N TYR A 160 -13.75 54.41 13.93
CA TYR A 160 -12.50 53.85 13.44
C TYR A 160 -11.73 53.11 14.55
N GLY A 161 -11.63 53.72 15.74
CA GLY A 161 -11.00 53.10 16.89
C GLY A 161 -11.69 51.79 17.31
N GLN A 162 -13.02 51.82 17.41
CA GLN A 162 -13.81 50.62 17.69
C GLN A 162 -13.62 49.56 16.60
N GLY A 163 -13.73 49.94 15.32
CA GLY A 163 -13.56 49.00 14.20
C GLY A 163 -12.21 48.29 14.23
N ARG A 164 -11.13 48.98 14.63
CA ARG A 164 -9.82 48.35 14.76
C ARG A 164 -9.74 47.35 15.92
N MET A 165 -10.36 47.66 17.06
CA MET A 165 -10.49 46.71 18.16
C MET A 165 -11.28 45.47 17.71
N GLU A 166 -12.41 45.67 17.04
CA GLU A 166 -13.24 44.56 16.55
C GLU A 166 -12.50 43.67 15.56
N ALA A 167 -11.72 44.25 14.64
CA ALA A 167 -10.91 43.50 13.70
C ALA A 167 -9.89 42.59 14.42
N ILE A 168 -9.13 43.13 15.38
CA ILE A 168 -8.14 42.35 16.15
C ILE A 168 -8.82 41.16 16.88
N ILE A 169 -10.00 41.39 17.44
CA ILE A 169 -10.73 40.35 18.18
C ILE A 169 -11.30 39.29 17.24
N ARG A 170 -11.90 39.69 16.11
CA ARG A 170 -12.46 38.75 15.11
C ARG A 170 -11.39 37.88 14.47
N ASP A 171 -10.22 38.44 14.20
CA ASP A 171 -9.10 37.72 13.58
C ASP A 171 -8.45 36.74 14.57
N GLY A 172 -8.47 37.07 15.86
CA GLY A 172 -7.81 36.29 16.90
C GLY A 172 -8.66 35.22 17.58
N LEU A 173 -9.98 35.40 17.70
CA LEU A 173 -10.86 34.48 18.45
C LEU A 173 -12.02 33.95 17.61
N PRO A 174 -12.51 32.71 17.89
CA PRO A 174 -13.74 32.22 17.28
C PRO A 174 -14.97 32.99 17.79
N ALA A 175 -16.00 33.13 16.94
CA ALA A 175 -17.22 33.90 17.23
C ALA A 175 -17.97 33.51 18.52
N GLY A 176 -17.76 32.31 19.06
CA GLY A 176 -18.37 31.87 20.32
C GLY A 176 -17.69 32.38 21.59
N PHE A 177 -16.50 32.99 21.46
CA PHE A 177 -15.69 33.45 22.60
C PHE A 177 -15.71 34.96 22.79
N PHE A 178 -16.45 35.71 21.98
CA PHE A 178 -16.60 37.15 22.16
C PHE A 178 -18.00 37.62 21.77
N ALA A 179 -18.40 38.76 22.32
CA ALA A 179 -19.60 39.47 21.93
C ALA A 179 -19.29 40.97 21.84
N PHE A 180 -19.76 41.62 20.79
CA PHE A 180 -19.71 43.08 20.67
C PHE A 180 -20.97 43.70 21.26
N GLN A 181 -20.78 44.78 22.01
CA GLN A 181 -21.87 45.51 22.66
C GLN A 181 -22.88 44.65 23.46
N PRO A 182 -22.42 43.63 24.24
CA PRO A 182 -23.33 42.81 25.01
C PRO A 182 -24.01 43.65 26.10
N GLN A 183 -25.24 43.29 26.46
CA GLN A 183 -25.93 43.91 27.58
C GLN A 183 -25.63 43.15 28.87
N LEU A 184 -25.00 43.84 29.82
CA LEU A 184 -24.73 43.31 31.15
C LEU A 184 -26.00 43.32 32.01
N SER A 185 -25.98 42.60 33.13
CA SER A 185 -27.10 42.54 34.10
C SER A 185 -27.54 43.91 34.62
N ASN A 186 -26.62 44.87 34.73
CA ASN A 186 -26.89 46.25 35.13
C ASN A 186 -27.39 47.16 33.98
N GLY A 187 -27.66 46.60 32.80
CA GLY A 187 -28.11 47.32 31.60
C GLY A 187 -27.04 48.13 30.87
N LYS A 188 -25.78 48.12 31.35
CA LYS A 188 -24.66 48.77 30.67
C LYS A 188 -24.13 47.87 29.55
N ARG A 189 -23.49 48.51 28.56
CA ARG A 189 -22.93 47.84 27.39
C ARG A 189 -21.47 48.24 27.23
N PRO A 190 -20.51 47.33 27.44
CA PRO A 190 -19.12 47.55 27.02
C PRO A 190 -18.99 47.41 25.51
N ASP A 191 -17.92 47.91 24.91
CA ASP A 191 -17.73 47.78 23.45
C ASP A 191 -17.50 46.32 23.03
N CYS A 192 -16.76 45.55 23.83
CA CYS A 192 -16.60 44.11 23.66
C CYS A 192 -16.50 43.37 25.00
N MET A 193 -16.92 42.10 24.99
CA MET A 193 -16.68 41.15 26.06
C MET A 193 -16.10 39.87 25.46
N VAL A 194 -14.99 39.40 26.02
CA VAL A 194 -14.32 38.15 25.63
C VAL A 194 -14.48 37.13 26.73
N THR A 195 -15.04 35.97 26.42
CA THR A 195 -15.24 34.88 27.38
C THR A 195 -13.98 34.01 27.46
N LEU A 196 -13.43 33.84 28.65
CA LEU A 196 -12.27 32.98 28.87
C LEU A 196 -12.70 31.51 29.09
N PRO A 197 -12.00 30.54 28.49
CA PRO A 197 -12.23 29.13 28.77
C PRO A 197 -12.04 28.82 30.26
N GLY A 198 -13.01 28.12 30.86
CA GLY A 198 -12.93 27.63 32.24
C GLY A 198 -13.43 28.58 33.34
N ASP A 199 -13.51 29.89 33.09
CA ASP A 199 -13.97 30.87 34.12
C ASP A 199 -15.42 31.34 33.87
N GLY A 200 -15.97 31.24 32.66
CA GLY A 200 -17.36 31.62 32.35
C GLY A 200 -17.65 33.13 32.45
N ARG A 201 -16.87 33.88 33.24
CA ARG A 201 -16.87 35.34 33.36
C ARG A 201 -16.20 36.00 32.16
N GLY A 202 -16.76 37.12 31.71
CA GLY A 202 -16.28 37.88 30.54
C GLY A 202 -15.22 38.91 30.88
N LEU A 203 -14.12 38.94 30.13
CA LEU A 203 -13.16 40.04 30.11
C LEU A 203 -13.73 41.20 29.29
N VAL A 204 -13.88 42.35 29.93
CA VAL A 204 -14.42 43.56 29.30
C VAL A 204 -13.32 44.33 28.57
N ILE A 205 -13.63 44.77 27.35
CA ILE A 205 -12.76 45.62 26.53
C ILE A 205 -13.57 46.84 26.09
N ASP A 206 -13.09 48.04 26.42
CA ASP A 206 -13.76 49.31 26.10
C ASP A 206 -12.81 50.21 25.30
N ALA A 207 -13.27 50.78 24.19
CA ALA A 207 -12.49 51.59 23.26
C ALA A 207 -12.71 53.11 23.45
N LYS A 208 -13.20 53.53 24.63
CA LYS A 208 -13.49 54.94 24.94
C LYS A 208 -12.24 55.74 25.31
N PHE A 209 -11.36 55.95 24.34
CA PHE A 209 -10.16 56.77 24.53
C PHE A 209 -10.33 58.21 24.01
N PRO A 210 -10.00 59.26 24.81
CA PRO A 210 -10.20 60.66 24.46
C PRO A 210 -9.10 61.19 23.53
N LEU A 211 -9.12 60.76 22.26
CA LEU A 211 -8.12 61.15 21.25
C LEU A 211 -7.99 62.67 21.07
N GLU A 212 -9.06 63.43 21.29
CA GLU A 212 -9.10 64.89 21.14
C GLU A 212 -8.09 65.60 22.05
N SER A 213 -7.97 65.16 23.30
CA SER A 213 -7.09 65.79 24.28
C SER A 213 -5.62 65.51 23.97
N PHE A 214 -5.33 64.36 23.35
CA PHE A 214 -4.00 64.05 22.82
C PHE A 214 -3.66 64.83 21.55
N THR A 215 -4.63 65.06 20.67
CA THR A 215 -4.44 65.94 19.51
C THR A 215 -4.09 67.36 19.98
N LEU A 216 -4.83 67.89 20.95
CA LEU A 216 -4.54 69.20 21.55
C LEU A 216 -3.15 69.26 22.18
N LEU A 217 -2.71 68.18 22.86
CA LEU A 217 -1.37 68.09 23.43
C LEU A 217 -0.28 68.14 22.34
N ARG A 218 -0.49 67.43 21.22
CA ARG A 218 0.44 67.46 20.07
C ARG A 218 0.49 68.81 19.38
N GLU A 219 -0.63 69.50 19.28
CA GLU A 219 -0.74 70.80 18.62
C GLU A 219 -0.33 71.97 19.52
N ALA A 220 -0.27 71.76 20.84
CA ALA A 220 0.08 72.78 21.81
C ALA A 220 1.49 73.36 21.59
N ARG A 221 1.54 74.68 21.40
CA ARG A 221 2.78 75.45 21.22
C ARG A 221 3.04 76.29 22.47
N GLY A 222 4.25 76.18 23.02
CA GLY A 222 4.63 76.85 24.27
C GLY A 222 4.35 75.98 25.51
N GLU A 223 5.07 76.28 26.58
CA GLU A 223 5.08 75.47 27.80
C GLU A 223 3.75 75.51 28.56
N GLU A 224 3.13 76.69 28.67
CA GLU A 224 1.80 76.86 29.29
C GLU A 224 0.70 76.07 28.56
N ALA A 225 0.66 76.15 27.23
CA ALA A 225 -0.31 75.43 26.42
C ALA A 225 -0.14 73.91 26.56
N ARG A 226 1.10 73.42 26.59
CA ARG A 226 1.40 71.99 26.82
C ARG A 226 0.97 71.54 28.21
N LYS A 227 1.20 72.35 29.24
CA LYS A 227 0.79 72.05 30.61
C LYS A 227 -0.73 71.97 30.73
N ALA A 228 -1.46 72.92 30.13
CA ALA A 228 -2.92 72.91 30.10
C ALA A 228 -3.49 71.70 29.33
N ALA A 229 -2.93 71.39 28.15
CA ALA A 229 -3.34 70.24 27.37
C ALA A 229 -3.05 68.91 28.10
N GLY A 230 -1.91 68.80 28.78
CA GLY A 230 -1.56 67.65 29.61
C GLY A 230 -2.53 67.46 30.79
N ALA A 231 -2.92 68.54 31.47
CA ALA A 231 -3.94 68.47 32.52
C ALA A 231 -5.30 67.97 31.99
N ARG A 232 -5.68 68.38 30.77
CA ARG A 232 -6.89 67.90 30.11
C ARG A 232 -6.81 66.41 29.76
N VAL A 233 -5.68 65.93 29.25
CA VAL A 233 -5.44 64.49 29.03
C VAL A 233 -5.62 63.68 30.32
N ARG A 234 -5.01 64.13 31.43
CA ARG A 234 -5.15 63.46 32.74
C ARG A 234 -6.60 63.36 33.18
N ASN A 235 -7.34 64.46 33.06
CA ASN A 235 -8.74 64.51 33.44
C ASN A 235 -9.57 63.55 32.60
N ASP A 236 -9.47 63.64 31.28
CA ASP A 236 -10.35 62.91 30.37
C ASP A 236 -10.08 61.40 30.43
N VAL A 237 -8.82 60.96 30.42
CA VAL A 237 -8.49 59.53 30.61
C VAL A 237 -8.92 59.07 32.00
N GLY A 238 -8.73 59.90 33.02
CA GLY A 238 -9.16 59.61 34.39
C GLY A 238 -10.67 59.42 34.52
N VAL A 239 -11.49 60.18 33.79
CA VAL A 239 -12.95 60.00 33.74
C VAL A 239 -13.30 58.66 33.11
N HIS A 240 -12.66 58.29 32.00
CA HIS A 240 -12.92 57.01 31.34
C HIS A 240 -12.53 55.80 32.20
N VAL A 241 -11.38 55.86 32.87
CA VAL A 241 -10.94 54.83 33.83
C VAL A 241 -11.98 54.65 34.95
N LYS A 242 -12.47 55.76 35.52
CA LYS A 242 -13.49 55.72 36.56
C LYS A 242 -14.81 55.13 36.03
N ASP A 243 -15.23 55.55 34.84
CA ASP A 243 -16.48 55.09 34.21
C ASP A 243 -16.47 53.57 33.96
N ILE A 244 -15.35 53.03 33.45
CA ILE A 244 -15.15 51.60 33.24
C ILE A 244 -15.23 50.84 34.57
N ALA A 245 -14.52 51.33 35.59
CA ALA A 245 -14.48 50.68 36.89
C ALA A 245 -15.86 50.63 37.57
N GLU A 246 -16.66 51.68 37.45
CA GLU A 246 -17.99 51.76 38.05
C GLU A 246 -19.06 50.97 37.27
N ARG A 247 -18.91 50.86 35.94
CA ARG A 247 -19.94 50.27 35.08
C ARG A 247 -19.77 48.78 34.81
N TYR A 248 -18.54 48.28 34.81
CA TYR A 248 -18.25 46.99 34.21
C TYR A 248 -17.70 45.93 35.17
N PHE A 249 -17.36 46.25 36.42
CA PHE A 249 -17.00 45.22 37.41
C PHE A 249 -18.23 44.68 38.13
N LEU A 250 -18.70 43.52 37.69
CA LEU A 250 -19.89 42.85 38.17
C LEU A 250 -19.50 41.45 38.70
N PRO A 251 -19.62 41.19 40.02
CA PRO A 251 -19.24 39.92 40.62
C PRO A 251 -19.96 38.74 39.95
N GLY A 252 -19.20 37.73 39.53
CA GLY A 252 -19.72 36.51 38.90
C GLY A 252 -20.10 36.66 37.42
N GLU A 253 -20.05 37.86 36.85
CA GLU A 253 -20.37 38.11 35.43
C GLU A 253 -19.14 38.57 34.65
N THR A 254 -18.37 39.52 35.19
CA THR A 254 -17.17 40.04 34.55
C THR A 254 -15.91 39.71 35.32
N GLN A 255 -14.78 39.74 34.62
CA GLN A 255 -13.46 39.53 35.20
C GLN A 255 -13.09 40.67 36.14
N ASP A 256 -12.20 40.37 37.08
CA ASP A 256 -11.65 41.35 38.03
C ASP A 256 -10.74 42.40 37.36
N MET A 257 -10.50 42.26 36.05
CA MET A 257 -9.70 43.14 35.23
C MET A 257 -10.48 43.53 33.97
N ALA A 258 -10.26 44.74 33.45
CA ALA A 258 -10.79 45.19 32.16
C ALA A 258 -9.68 45.82 31.31
N LEU A 259 -9.87 45.84 29.99
CA LEU A 259 -8.95 46.46 29.05
C LEU A 259 -9.52 47.78 28.53
N LEU A 260 -8.72 48.84 28.61
CA LEU A 260 -8.99 50.12 27.94
C LEU A 260 -8.16 50.17 26.65
N PHE A 261 -8.82 50.10 25.50
CA PHE A 261 -8.16 50.06 24.20
C PHE A 261 -7.82 51.47 23.70
N VAL A 262 -6.56 51.67 23.32
CA VAL A 262 -6.04 52.90 22.73
C VAL A 262 -5.78 52.67 21.24
N PRO A 263 -6.50 53.33 20.32
CA PRO A 263 -6.35 53.10 18.89
C PRO A 263 -5.15 53.84 18.29
N SER A 264 -4.01 53.91 18.97
CA SER A 264 -2.71 54.23 18.36
C SER A 264 -1.55 53.77 19.23
N GLU A 265 -0.53 53.15 18.62
CA GLU A 265 0.72 52.80 19.32
C GLU A 265 1.44 54.06 19.84
N SER A 266 1.50 55.12 19.03
CA SER A 266 2.15 56.37 19.43
C SER A 266 1.49 57.03 20.64
N ILE A 267 0.16 56.99 20.71
CA ILE A 267 -0.59 57.59 21.83
C ILE A 267 -0.40 56.74 23.10
N HIS A 268 -0.37 55.41 22.96
CA HIS A 268 -0.06 54.52 24.06
C HIS A 268 1.35 54.76 24.61
N ALA A 269 2.35 54.91 23.73
CA ALA A 269 3.72 55.26 24.12
C ALA A 269 3.79 56.61 24.84
N ASP A 270 3.17 57.66 24.29
CA ASP A 270 3.12 58.98 24.90
C ASP A 270 2.50 58.96 26.30
N LEU A 271 1.44 58.15 26.49
CA LEU A 271 0.77 57.97 27.77
C LEU A 271 1.70 57.34 28.82
N HIS A 272 2.46 56.32 28.44
CA HIS A 272 3.43 55.68 29.32
C HIS A 272 4.64 56.56 29.65
N GLU A 273 5.08 57.39 28.71
CA GLU A 273 6.26 58.26 28.90
C GLU A 273 5.94 59.50 29.75
N HIS A 274 4.77 60.12 29.56
CA HIS A 274 4.47 61.44 30.14
C HIS A 274 3.36 61.43 31.21
N PHE A 275 2.60 60.34 31.32
CA PHE A 275 1.39 60.27 32.16
C PHE A 275 1.36 59.02 33.05
N ASP A 276 2.49 58.65 33.68
CA ASP A 276 2.60 57.47 34.55
C ASP A 276 1.56 57.46 35.68
N ASP A 277 1.25 58.58 36.32
CA ASP A 277 0.18 58.69 37.33
C ASP A 277 -1.20 58.23 36.82
N VAL A 278 -1.51 58.45 35.54
CA VAL A 278 -2.75 57.96 34.90
C VAL A 278 -2.69 56.46 34.70
N ILE A 279 -1.55 55.93 34.23
CA ILE A 279 -1.31 54.48 34.11
C ILE A 279 -1.46 53.80 35.48
N GLN A 280 -0.80 54.33 36.51
CA GLN A 280 -0.86 53.81 37.88
C GLN A 280 -2.28 53.88 38.46
N LYS A 281 -3.05 54.91 38.11
CA LYS A 281 -4.45 55.02 38.53
C LYS A 281 -5.32 53.99 37.83
N ALA A 282 -5.14 53.77 36.53
CA ALA A 282 -5.83 52.73 35.78
C ALA A 282 -5.51 51.33 36.33
N HIS A 283 -4.23 51.04 36.56
CA HIS A 283 -3.78 49.76 37.11
C HIS A 283 -4.35 49.51 38.52
N ARG A 284 -4.38 50.53 39.40
CA ARG A 284 -5.04 50.43 40.72
C ARG A 284 -6.54 50.20 40.63
N ALA A 285 -7.18 50.70 39.58
CA ALA A 285 -8.57 50.41 39.26
C ALA A 285 -8.76 49.05 38.54
N ARG A 286 -7.71 48.23 38.41
CA ARG A 286 -7.69 46.94 37.68
C ARG A 286 -8.05 47.08 36.20
N ILE A 287 -7.69 48.23 35.62
CA ILE A 287 -7.87 48.52 34.19
C ILE A 287 -6.49 48.57 33.54
N MET A 288 -6.27 47.71 32.57
CA MET A 288 -5.04 47.70 31.78
C MET A 288 -5.27 48.50 30.50
N ILE A 289 -4.44 49.52 30.29
CA ILE A 289 -4.45 50.28 29.05
C ILE A 289 -3.64 49.51 28.02
N VAL A 290 -4.22 49.26 26.85
CA VAL A 290 -3.60 48.41 25.82
C VAL A 290 -3.61 49.10 24.45
N SER A 291 -2.51 48.93 23.72
CA SER A 291 -2.39 49.30 22.31
C SER A 291 -2.83 48.14 21.38
N PRO A 292 -2.93 48.34 20.06
CA PRO A 292 -3.21 47.26 19.10
C PRO A 292 -2.31 46.05 19.24
N SER A 293 -0.99 46.24 19.34
CA SER A 293 -0.04 45.15 19.44
C SER A 293 -0.22 44.38 20.75
N LEU A 294 -0.47 45.09 21.86
CA LEU A 294 -0.73 44.45 23.16
C LEU A 294 -2.08 43.72 23.17
N LEU A 295 -3.12 44.31 22.58
CA LEU A 295 -4.41 43.65 22.44
C LEU A 295 -4.27 42.40 21.57
N ALA A 296 -3.61 42.49 20.41
CA ALA A 296 -3.39 41.34 19.54
C ALA A 296 -2.65 40.21 20.26
N LEU A 297 -1.61 40.54 21.04
CA LEU A 297 -0.89 39.57 21.86
C LEU A 297 -1.81 38.94 22.93
N ALA A 298 -2.59 39.74 23.65
CA ALA A 298 -3.52 39.25 24.66
C ALA A 298 -4.57 38.30 24.06
N ILE A 299 -5.12 38.67 22.90
CA ILE A 299 -6.09 37.85 22.16
C ILE A 299 -5.43 36.55 21.65
N GLN A 300 -4.19 36.60 21.16
CA GLN A 300 -3.46 35.41 20.74
C GLN A 300 -3.20 34.43 21.90
N LEU A 301 -2.88 34.95 23.09
CA LEU A 301 -2.74 34.15 24.31
C LEU A 301 -4.08 33.52 24.73
N MET A 302 -5.18 34.25 24.60
CA MET A 302 -6.52 33.68 24.84
C MET A 302 -6.85 32.60 23.82
N GLN A 303 -6.48 32.78 22.55
CA GLN A 303 -6.68 31.80 21.51
C GLN A 303 -5.94 30.48 21.79
N SER A 304 -4.71 30.52 22.34
CA SER A 304 -4.03 29.30 22.77
C SER A 304 -4.77 28.59 23.89
N LEU A 305 -5.31 29.32 24.88
CA LEU A 305 -6.11 28.73 25.95
C LEU A 305 -7.41 28.09 25.42
N VAL A 306 -8.05 28.70 24.44
CA VAL A 306 -9.24 28.15 23.77
C VAL A 306 -8.93 26.83 23.06
N ARG A 307 -7.80 26.78 22.32
CA ARG A 307 -7.36 25.55 21.65
C ARG A 307 -7.06 24.44 22.65
N ASP A 308 -6.36 24.75 23.74
CA ASP A 308 -6.03 23.78 24.78
C ASP A 308 -7.28 23.22 25.46
N ALA A 309 -8.28 24.07 25.72
CA ALA A 309 -9.56 23.64 26.28
C ALA A 309 -10.32 22.69 25.32
N ARG A 310 -10.40 23.03 24.04
CA ARG A 310 -11.03 22.17 23.02
C ARG A 310 -10.30 20.82 22.88
N MET A 311 -8.98 20.82 22.85
CA MET A 311 -8.20 19.58 22.80
C MET A 311 -8.46 18.68 24.01
N ARG A 312 -8.68 19.25 25.20
CA ARG A 312 -9.03 18.48 26.41
C ARG A 312 -10.42 17.85 26.32
N GLU A 313 -11.42 18.60 25.84
CA GLU A 313 -12.78 18.05 25.64
C GLU A 313 -12.77 16.90 24.62
N GLU A 314 -12.09 17.08 23.48
CA GLU A 314 -11.97 16.03 22.47
C GLU A 314 -11.21 14.81 23.00
N ALA A 315 -10.16 15.00 23.79
CA ALA A 315 -9.44 13.90 24.44
C ALA A 315 -10.33 13.09 25.40
N GLN A 316 -11.24 13.75 26.13
CA GLN A 316 -12.19 13.07 27.02
C GLN A 316 -13.20 12.22 26.23
N VAL A 317 -13.66 12.73 25.10
CA VAL A 317 -14.54 11.97 24.19
C VAL A 317 -13.79 10.75 23.65
N ILE A 318 -12.55 10.92 23.19
CA ILE A 318 -11.71 9.83 22.69
C ILE A 318 -11.50 8.77 23.79
N GLN A 319 -11.16 9.15 25.02
CA GLN A 319 -11.01 8.20 26.13
C GLN A 319 -12.30 7.40 26.38
N THR A 320 -13.46 8.05 26.29
CA THR A 320 -14.76 7.40 26.48
C THR A 320 -15.02 6.39 25.37
N GLU A 321 -14.78 6.74 24.11
CA GLU A 321 -14.98 5.84 22.97
C GLU A 321 -13.96 4.68 22.96
N VAL A 322 -12.70 4.93 23.34
CA VAL A 322 -11.70 3.87 23.52
C VAL A 322 -12.10 2.92 24.65
N GLY A 323 -12.66 3.43 25.75
CA GLY A 323 -13.21 2.60 26.83
C GLY A 323 -14.31 1.65 26.35
N LYS A 324 -15.27 2.16 25.56
CA LYS A 324 -16.33 1.34 24.94
C LYS A 324 -15.75 0.28 24.00
N LEU A 325 -14.77 0.65 23.18
CA LEU A 325 -14.09 -0.29 22.27
C LEU A 325 -13.40 -1.42 23.02
N LEU A 326 -12.72 -1.12 24.14
CA LEU A 326 -12.08 -2.14 24.97
C LEU A 326 -13.10 -3.11 25.57
N ASP A 327 -14.26 -2.62 25.99
CA ASP A 327 -15.36 -3.46 26.46
C ASP A 327 -15.90 -4.37 25.35
N ASP A 328 -16.02 -3.88 24.12
CA ASP A 328 -16.44 -4.69 22.98
C ASP A 328 -15.40 -5.77 22.62
N VAL A 329 -14.11 -5.43 22.67
CA VAL A 329 -13.02 -6.40 22.47
C VAL A 329 -13.04 -7.49 23.56
N ARG A 330 -13.29 -7.11 24.83
CA ARG A 330 -13.43 -8.08 25.92
C ARG A 330 -14.61 -9.03 25.70
N ARG A 331 -15.78 -8.50 25.30
CA ARG A 331 -16.95 -9.32 24.95
C ARG A 331 -16.68 -10.25 23.78
N LEU A 332 -15.89 -9.81 22.79
CA LEU A 332 -15.47 -10.65 21.69
C LEU A 332 -14.58 -11.80 22.17
N GLY A 333 -13.60 -11.52 23.05
CA GLY A 333 -12.76 -12.53 23.69
C GLY A 333 -13.59 -13.58 24.42
N GLU A 334 -14.53 -13.17 25.26
CA GLU A 334 -15.43 -14.10 25.98
C GLU A 334 -16.27 -14.98 25.04
N ARG A 335 -16.64 -14.49 23.85
CA ARG A 335 -17.37 -15.27 22.84
C ARG A 335 -16.45 -16.26 22.13
N VAL A 336 -15.21 -15.86 21.84
CA VAL A 336 -14.19 -16.74 21.27
C VAL A 336 -13.85 -17.87 22.24
N ASP A 337 -13.70 -17.57 23.53
CA ASP A 337 -13.43 -18.59 24.56
C ASP A 337 -14.59 -19.61 24.66
N ARG A 338 -15.84 -19.12 24.62
CA ARG A 338 -17.01 -20.01 24.55
C ARG A 338 -16.98 -20.86 23.27
N LEU A 339 -16.66 -20.28 22.12
CA LEU A 339 -16.57 -21.03 20.87
C LEU A 339 -15.47 -22.11 20.92
N ASP A 340 -14.30 -21.81 21.49
CA ASP A 340 -13.21 -22.77 21.70
C ASP A 340 -13.66 -23.95 22.57
N SER A 341 -14.42 -23.68 23.65
CA SER A 341 -14.98 -24.74 24.49
C SER A 341 -15.95 -25.66 23.74
N HIS A 342 -16.80 -25.10 22.87
CA HIS A 342 -17.72 -25.88 22.04
C HIS A 342 -16.97 -26.73 21.00
N PHE A 343 -15.88 -26.21 20.42
CA PHE A 343 -15.04 -26.97 19.49
C PHE A 343 -14.35 -28.15 20.16
N ARG A 344 -13.82 -27.98 21.38
CA ARG A 344 -13.26 -29.09 22.16
C ARG A 344 -14.30 -30.16 22.43
N GLN A 345 -15.51 -29.77 22.81
CA GLN A 345 -16.60 -30.72 23.06
C GLN A 345 -17.01 -31.48 21.80
N ALA A 346 -17.14 -30.79 20.66
CA ALA A 346 -17.40 -31.43 19.38
C ALA A 346 -16.29 -32.41 18.96
N GLN A 347 -15.02 -32.09 19.24
CA GLN A 347 -13.90 -33.02 19.01
C GLN A 347 -14.00 -34.28 19.87
N GLU A 348 -14.35 -34.14 21.16
CA GLU A 348 -14.58 -35.28 22.05
C GLU A 348 -15.73 -36.16 21.54
N ASP A 349 -16.84 -35.56 21.11
CA ASP A 349 -17.99 -36.29 20.56
C ASP A 349 -17.60 -37.10 19.31
N VAL A 350 -16.80 -36.52 18.41
CA VAL A 350 -16.29 -37.22 17.22
C VAL A 350 -15.42 -38.43 17.61
N VAL A 351 -14.58 -38.30 18.65
CA VAL A 351 -13.77 -39.42 19.16
C VAL A 351 -14.65 -40.54 19.71
N GLN A 352 -15.71 -40.21 20.45
CA GLN A 352 -16.66 -41.19 20.98
C GLN A 352 -17.45 -41.90 19.88
N ILE A 353 -17.89 -41.17 18.85
CA ILE A 353 -18.58 -41.73 17.68
C ILE A 353 -17.66 -42.71 16.96
N ARG A 354 -16.41 -42.35 16.71
CA ARG A 354 -15.43 -43.21 16.03
C ARG A 354 -15.15 -44.49 16.84
N THR A 355 -15.05 -44.38 18.16
CA THR A 355 -14.87 -45.53 19.05
C THR A 355 -16.07 -46.48 18.99
N SER A 356 -17.28 -45.92 19.00
CA SER A 356 -18.52 -46.69 18.93
C SER A 356 -18.68 -47.38 17.57
N ALA A 357 -18.39 -46.67 16.47
CA ALA A 357 -18.37 -47.24 15.13
C ALA A 357 -17.37 -48.40 15.03
N GLY A 358 -16.15 -48.25 15.57
CA GLY A 358 -15.15 -49.33 15.60
C GLY A 358 -15.63 -50.56 16.39
N LYS A 359 -16.31 -50.37 17.53
CA LYS A 359 -16.91 -51.48 18.30
C LYS A 359 -18.01 -52.20 17.52
N VAL A 360 -18.85 -51.46 16.79
CA VAL A 360 -19.91 -52.01 15.94
C VAL A 360 -19.30 -52.82 14.79
N THR A 361 -18.31 -52.26 14.09
CA THR A 361 -17.60 -52.96 13.01
C THR A 361 -16.96 -54.25 13.51
N GLY A 362 -16.21 -54.21 14.63
CA GLY A 362 -15.60 -55.41 15.19
C GLY A 362 -16.59 -56.44 15.77
N ARG A 363 -17.84 -56.03 16.06
CA ARG A 363 -18.93 -56.99 16.37
C ARG A 363 -19.50 -57.60 15.09
N ALA A 364 -19.71 -56.80 14.04
CA ALA A 364 -20.18 -57.27 12.75
C ALA A 364 -19.20 -58.29 12.12
N GLU A 365 -17.90 -58.01 12.18
CA GLU A 365 -16.85 -58.95 11.72
C GLU A 365 -16.87 -60.28 12.48
N ARG A 366 -17.09 -60.26 13.81
CA ARG A 366 -17.22 -61.48 14.62
C ARG A 366 -18.45 -62.29 14.27
N ILE A 367 -19.58 -61.64 14.01
CA ILE A 367 -20.81 -62.30 13.57
C ILE A 367 -20.58 -62.96 12.20
N GLY A 368 -19.98 -62.23 11.25
CA GLY A 368 -19.63 -62.78 9.94
C GLY A 368 -18.64 -63.95 10.02
N ALA A 369 -17.69 -63.93 10.96
CA ALA A 369 -16.75 -65.03 11.18
C ALA A 369 -17.40 -66.29 11.77
N LEU A 370 -18.42 -66.12 12.64
CA LEU A 370 -19.15 -67.24 13.26
C LEU A 370 -20.09 -67.95 12.27
N GLU A 371 -20.65 -67.25 11.28
CA GLU A 371 -21.47 -67.87 10.23
C GLU A 371 -20.69 -68.83 9.31
N PHE A 372 -19.35 -68.80 9.32
CA PHE A 372 -18.53 -69.75 8.56
C PHE A 372 -18.13 -71.02 9.34
N ASP A 373 -18.32 -71.08 10.66
CA ASP A 373 -17.89 -72.22 11.49
C ASP A 373 -19.06 -73.15 11.91
N GLU A 374 -20.30 -72.66 11.94
CA GLU A 374 -21.48 -73.48 12.28
C GLU A 374 -21.97 -74.40 11.15
N ALA A 375 -21.46 -74.29 9.92
CA ALA A 375 -21.84 -75.17 8.81
C ALA A 375 -21.20 -76.59 8.86
N ARG A 376 -20.48 -76.95 9.93
CA ARG A 376 -19.83 -78.27 10.07
C ARG A 376 -20.09 -79.04 11.37
N ALA A 377 -20.91 -78.55 12.30
CA ALA A 377 -21.18 -79.28 13.53
C ALA A 377 -22.53 -80.04 13.46
N GLU A 378 -22.47 -81.36 13.32
CA GLU A 378 -23.63 -82.24 13.51
C GLU A 378 -24.16 -82.12 14.95
N PRO A 379 -25.49 -82.09 15.16
CA PRO A 379 -26.07 -81.94 16.49
C PRO A 379 -25.91 -83.24 17.30
N THR A 380 -25.14 -83.17 18.39
CA THR A 380 -25.07 -84.26 19.38
C THR A 380 -26.20 -84.12 20.39
N LEU A 381 -27.12 -85.09 20.40
CA LEU A 381 -28.23 -85.16 21.36
C LEU A 381 -27.73 -85.61 22.75
N PRO A 382 -28.25 -85.07 23.88
CA PRO A 382 -27.62 -85.20 25.21
C PRO A 382 -27.80 -86.55 25.93
N PHE A 383 -28.46 -87.54 25.32
CA PHE A 383 -28.93 -88.74 26.05
C PHE A 383 -28.49 -90.08 25.45
N ALA A 384 -27.34 -90.14 24.80
CA ALA A 384 -26.80 -91.41 24.30
C ALA A 384 -25.57 -91.88 25.09
N LYS A 385 -25.86 -92.73 26.09
CA LYS A 385 -25.04 -93.82 26.66
C LYS A 385 -23.96 -93.49 27.70
N GLY A 386 -24.07 -94.19 28.83
CA GLY A 386 -22.90 -94.56 29.62
C GLY A 386 -23.11 -94.88 31.10
N ALA A 387 -24.24 -95.44 31.54
CA ALA A 387 -24.36 -96.00 32.88
C ALA A 387 -23.39 -97.19 33.03
N ALA A 388 -22.26 -96.94 33.67
CA ALA A 388 -21.29 -97.96 34.08
C ALA A 388 -21.62 -98.41 35.52
N LEU A 389 -22.07 -99.65 35.65
CA LEU A 389 -22.08 -100.41 36.89
C LEU A 389 -20.66 -100.57 37.42
N LYS A 390 -20.46 -100.35 38.73
CA LYS A 390 -19.54 -101.12 39.59
C LYS A 390 -19.73 -100.84 41.09
N ASP A 391 -20.27 -101.85 41.77
CA ASP A 391 -19.91 -102.45 43.07
C ASP A 391 -19.51 -101.59 44.29
N ALA A 392 -20.36 -101.66 45.34
CA ALA A 392 -20.01 -101.79 46.77
C ALA A 392 -21.30 -102.25 47.52
N ALA A 393 -21.43 -103.51 47.95
CA ALA A 393 -20.99 -104.05 49.25
C ALA A 393 -21.86 -103.58 50.45
N GLU A 394 -22.99 -104.27 50.68
CA GLU A 394 -23.37 -105.03 51.90
C GLU A 394 -24.75 -105.67 51.74
#